data_AF-A0A7W6W403-F1
#
_entry.id   AF-A0A7W6W403-F1
#
_cell.length_a   1.000
_cell.length_b   1.000
_cell.length_c   1.000
_cell.angle_alpha   90.00
_cell.angle_beta   90.00
_cell.angle_gamma   90.00
#
_symmetry.space_group_name_H-M   'P 1'
#
loop_
_entity.id
_entity.type
_entity.pdbx_description
1 polymer ?
#
loop_
_entity_poly.entity_id
_entity_poly.type
_entity_poly.pdbx_seq_one_letter_code
_entity_poly.pdbx_strand_id
1 'polypeptide(L)'
;MTTMPKTAFTPTVDAAGDPTTCFCCGMRAVALGVNPNPKGDPQYLCRRCIVAIDDYKKIRRLDDYELAALDGGVDAVGEWIAERGIGTELSVYDELDQRMLVKAAWEGCARALRAALASAPF
;
A
#
# COMPACT_ATOMS: atom_id res chain seq x y z
N MET A 1 -22.27 11.12 15.81
CA MET A 1 -21.97 12.20 14.85
C MET A 1 -20.49 12.12 14.52
N THR A 2 -20.14 11.45 13.41
CA THR A 2 -18.75 11.32 12.99
C THR A 2 -18.42 12.53 12.13
N THR A 3 -17.63 13.47 12.66
CA THR A 3 -17.19 14.65 11.91
C THR A 3 -16.23 14.20 10.82
N MET A 4 -16.72 14.07 9.59
CA MET A 4 -15.85 13.93 8.42
C MET A 4 -14.88 15.12 8.37
N PRO A 5 -13.61 14.90 7.97
CA PRO A 5 -12.62 15.98 7.90
C PRO A 5 -13.10 17.12 7.01
N LYS A 6 -12.72 18.35 7.41
CA LYS A 6 -13.14 19.61 6.78
C LYS A 6 -12.72 19.62 5.29
N THR A 7 -13.75 19.67 4.45
CA THR A 7 -13.81 19.85 2.99
C THR A 7 -13.21 18.73 2.14
N ALA A 8 -14.04 17.70 1.84
CA ALA A 8 -13.83 16.91 0.63
C ALA A 8 -13.98 17.82 -0.60
N PHE A 9 -13.07 17.72 -1.58
CA PHE A 9 -13.13 18.45 -2.85
C PHE A 9 -14.20 17.89 -3.79
N THR A 10 -15.40 17.66 -3.26
CA THR A 10 -16.54 17.07 -3.95
C THR A 10 -17.68 18.10 -4.07
N PRO A 11 -18.44 18.11 -5.17
CA PRO A 11 -18.29 17.23 -6.32
C PRO A 11 -17.07 17.62 -7.19
N THR A 12 -16.39 16.62 -7.74
CA THR A 12 -15.29 16.79 -8.71
C THR A 12 -15.79 16.96 -10.14
N VAL A 13 -17.11 16.88 -10.33
CA VAL A 13 -17.80 16.99 -11.61
C VAL A 13 -18.87 18.08 -11.54
N ASP A 14 -19.12 18.77 -12.65
CA ASP A 14 -20.22 19.73 -12.74
C ASP A 14 -21.54 19.08 -13.22
N ALA A 15 -22.57 19.89 -13.43
CA ALA A 15 -23.88 19.43 -13.88
C ALA A 15 -23.88 18.85 -15.31
N ALA A 16 -22.87 19.17 -16.14
CA ALA A 16 -22.72 18.67 -17.51
C ALA A 16 -21.89 17.38 -17.57
N GLY A 17 -21.23 16.99 -16.47
CA GLY A 17 -20.33 15.84 -16.43
C GLY A 17 -18.85 16.21 -16.58
N ASP A 18 -18.54 17.51 -16.67
CA ASP A 18 -17.18 17.97 -16.90
C ASP A 18 -16.37 18.01 -15.59
N PRO A 19 -15.07 17.65 -15.62
CA PRO A 19 -14.19 17.70 -14.46
C PRO A 19 -13.96 19.12 -13.95
N THR A 20 -14.18 19.34 -12.65
CA THR A 20 -13.97 20.63 -11.99
C THR A 20 -12.70 20.61 -11.14
N THR A 21 -12.72 19.86 -10.06
CA THR A 21 -11.76 19.94 -8.96
C THR A 21 -11.16 18.57 -8.67
N CYS A 22 -9.86 18.53 -8.36
CA CYS A 22 -9.15 17.31 -8.03
C CYS A 22 -9.56 16.79 -6.66
N PHE A 23 -10.03 15.54 -6.60
CA PHE A 23 -10.38 14.87 -5.34
C PHE A 23 -9.23 14.85 -4.32
N CYS A 24 -7.98 14.79 -4.80
CA CYS A 24 -6.80 14.67 -3.94
C CYS A 24 -6.29 16.00 -3.41
N CYS A 25 -6.23 17.05 -4.24
CA CYS A 25 -5.49 18.28 -3.91
C CYS A 25 -6.25 19.59 -4.18
N GLY A 26 -7.50 19.55 -4.66
CA GLY A 26 -8.29 20.75 -4.89
C GLY A 26 -7.92 21.57 -6.14
N MET A 27 -6.89 21.17 -6.90
CA MET A 27 -6.51 21.83 -8.18
C MET A 27 -7.45 21.42 -9.32
N ARG A 28 -7.44 22.14 -10.46
CA ARG A 28 -8.28 21.81 -11.63
C ARG A 28 -8.13 20.34 -12.08
N ALA A 29 -9.23 19.62 -12.12
CA ALA A 29 -9.28 18.25 -12.64
C ALA A 29 -9.27 18.22 -14.18
N VAL A 30 -8.91 17.08 -14.76
CA VAL A 30 -8.81 16.95 -16.23
C VAL A 30 -9.73 15.93 -16.87
N ALA A 31 -9.79 14.67 -16.41
CA ALA A 31 -10.67 13.62 -16.96
C ALA A 31 -10.63 12.26 -16.24
N LEU A 32 -9.56 11.93 -15.50
CA LEU A 32 -9.43 10.59 -14.90
C LEU A 32 -10.10 10.54 -13.53
N GLY A 33 -11.19 9.78 -13.41
CA GLY A 33 -11.89 9.49 -12.16
C GLY A 33 -11.38 8.20 -11.53
N VAL A 34 -11.35 8.15 -10.20
CA VAL A 34 -10.88 6.97 -9.44
C VAL A 34 -11.97 6.29 -8.61
N ASN A 35 -13.19 6.83 -8.60
CA ASN A 35 -14.28 6.22 -7.85
C ASN A 35 -14.78 4.94 -8.58
N PRO A 36 -14.73 3.76 -7.94
CA PRO A 36 -15.26 2.53 -8.53
C PRO A 36 -16.80 2.48 -8.57
N ASN A 37 -17.50 3.34 -7.84
CA ASN A 37 -18.95 3.44 -7.86
C ASN A 37 -19.42 4.39 -8.98
N PRO A 38 -20.03 3.88 -10.07
CA PRO A 38 -20.45 4.71 -11.22
C PRO A 38 -21.63 5.64 -10.91
N LYS A 39 -22.32 5.45 -9.78
CA LYS A 39 -23.45 6.29 -9.36
C LYS A 39 -23.02 7.45 -8.44
N GLY A 40 -21.75 7.50 -8.04
CA GLY A 40 -21.20 8.53 -7.15
C GLY A 40 -20.41 9.59 -7.92
N ASP A 41 -19.87 10.56 -7.17
CA ASP A 41 -18.91 11.52 -7.70
C ASP A 41 -17.72 10.77 -8.34
N PRO A 42 -17.31 11.07 -9.59
CA PRO A 42 -16.23 10.34 -10.27
C PRO A 42 -14.87 10.40 -9.55
N GLN A 43 -14.69 11.35 -8.64
CA GLN A 43 -13.41 11.67 -7.98
C GLN A 43 -12.33 11.98 -9.03
N TYR A 44 -12.62 12.90 -9.94
CA TYR A 44 -11.66 13.30 -10.97
C TYR A 44 -10.37 13.84 -10.35
N LEU A 45 -9.25 13.59 -11.02
CA LEU A 45 -7.92 14.00 -10.59
C LEU A 45 -7.31 15.04 -11.53
N CYS A 46 -6.41 15.87 -10.99
CA CYS A 46 -5.56 16.74 -11.79
C CYS A 46 -4.36 15.97 -12.34
N ARG A 47 -3.74 16.50 -13.41
CA ARG A 47 -2.56 15.90 -14.07
C ARG A 47 -1.43 15.52 -13.09
N ARG A 48 -1.19 16.35 -12.07
CA ARG A 48 -0.14 16.11 -11.07
C ARG A 48 -0.44 14.91 -10.19
N CYS A 49 -1.66 14.83 -9.65
CA CYS A 49 -2.08 13.73 -8.80
C CYS A 49 -2.18 12.40 -9.56
N ILE A 50 -2.51 12.42 -10.85
CA ILE A 50 -2.49 11.22 -11.70
C ILE A 50 -1.09 10.61 -11.75
N VAL A 51 -0.06 11.44 -12.04
CA VAL A 51 1.34 11.00 -12.08
C VAL A 51 1.79 10.53 -10.70
N ALA A 52 1.49 11.30 -9.65
CA ALA A 52 1.90 10.96 -8.29
C ALA A 52 1.33 9.62 -7.80
N ILE A 53 0.06 9.31 -8.11
CA ILE A 53 -0.56 8.02 -7.77
C ILE A 53 0.06 6.88 -8.58
N ASP A 54 0.36 7.11 -9.86
CA ASP A 54 1.03 6.12 -10.71
C ASP A 54 2.43 5.79 -10.17
N ASP A 55 3.19 6.79 -9.71
CA ASP A 55 4.48 6.59 -9.07
C ASP A 55 4.35 5.90 -7.72
N TYR A 56 3.32 6.23 -6.92
CA TYR A 56 3.02 5.53 -5.68
C TYR A 56 2.74 4.04 -5.90
N LYS A 57 2.06 3.69 -7.00
CA LYS A 57 1.81 2.28 -7.38
C LYS A 57 3.08 1.54 -7.79
N LYS A 58 4.13 2.26 -8.21
CA LYS A 58 5.43 1.71 -8.59
C LYS A 58 6.37 1.51 -7.40
N ILE A 59 6.06 2.09 -6.23
CA ILE A 59 6.80 1.83 -5.00
C ILE A 59 6.72 0.32 -4.73
N ARG A 60 7.86 -0.35 -4.84
CA ARG A 60 8.03 -1.77 -4.50
C ARG A 60 7.56 -1.98 -3.06
N ARG A 61 7.02 -3.16 -2.74
CA ARG A 61 6.57 -3.47 -1.37
C ARG A 61 7.69 -3.38 -0.33
N LEU A 62 8.93 -3.61 -0.77
CA LEU A 62 10.15 -3.36 -0.02
C LEU A 62 11.02 -2.43 -0.87
N ASP A 63 11.53 -1.34 -0.29
CA ASP A 63 12.55 -0.47 -0.88
C ASP A 63 13.96 -1.09 -0.80
N ASP A 64 14.97 -0.41 -1.34
CA ASP A 64 16.34 -0.93 -1.39
C ASP A 64 16.94 -1.15 0.01
N TYR A 65 16.55 -0.35 1.01
CA TYR A 65 17.00 -0.52 2.38
C TYR A 65 16.27 -1.68 3.06
N GLU A 66 14.98 -1.84 2.80
CA GLU A 66 14.17 -2.96 3.28
C GLU A 66 14.59 -4.29 2.64
N LEU A 67 15.08 -4.28 1.40
CA LEU A 67 15.72 -5.43 0.77
C LEU A 67 17.04 -5.80 1.44
N ALA A 68 17.88 -4.81 1.77
CA ALA A 68 19.12 -5.05 2.52
C ALA A 68 18.84 -5.56 3.95
N ALA A 69 17.71 -5.15 4.55
CA ALA A 69 17.30 -5.62 5.87
C ALA A 69 16.89 -7.10 5.91
N LEU A 70 16.69 -7.76 4.77
CA LEU A 70 16.34 -9.18 4.73
C LEU A 70 17.44 -10.06 5.33
N ASP A 71 18.71 -9.67 5.24
CA ASP A 71 19.83 -10.41 5.84
C ASP A 71 19.66 -10.53 7.36
N GLY A 72 19.40 -9.42 8.05
CA GLY A 72 19.13 -9.46 9.50
C GLY A 72 17.86 -10.22 9.88
N GLY A 73 16.88 -10.26 8.97
CA GLY A 73 15.69 -11.10 9.15
C GLY A 73 15.98 -12.60 9.01
N VAL A 74 16.91 -12.99 8.12
CA VAL A 74 17.39 -14.37 7.99
C VAL A 74 18.08 -14.80 9.28
N ASP A 75 18.99 -13.97 9.79
CA ASP A 75 19.70 -14.24 11.04
C ASP A 75 18.73 -14.47 12.21
N ALA A 76 17.80 -13.53 12.42
CA ALA A 76 16.83 -13.60 13.51
C ALA A 76 15.90 -14.83 13.41
N VAL A 77 15.45 -15.19 12.20
CA VAL A 77 14.61 -16.38 12.00
C VAL A 77 15.42 -17.66 12.21
N GLY A 78 16.68 -17.69 11.75
CA GLY A 78 17.60 -18.81 11.98
C GLY A 78 17.84 -19.07 13.46
N GLU A 79 18.19 -18.03 14.23
CA GLU A 79 18.35 -18.11 15.68
C GLU A 79 17.08 -18.64 16.37
N TRP A 80 15.91 -18.13 15.98
CA TRP A 80 14.63 -18.55 16.55
C TRP A 80 14.30 -20.03 16.29
N ILE A 81 14.64 -20.55 15.11
CA ILE A 81 14.46 -21.97 14.75
C ILE A 81 15.41 -22.84 15.57
N ALA A 82 16.69 -22.47 15.62
CA ALA A 82 17.72 -23.20 16.36
C ALA A 82 17.40 -23.32 17.85
N GLU A 83 16.93 -22.24 18.49
CA GLU A 83 16.52 -22.23 19.90
C GLU A 83 15.39 -23.23 20.22
N ARG A 84 14.49 -23.49 19.26
CA ARG A 84 13.30 -24.31 19.49
C ARG A 84 13.42 -25.75 18.99
N GLY A 85 14.46 -26.06 18.20
CA GLY A 85 14.70 -27.41 17.67
C GLY A 85 13.55 -27.99 16.84
N ILE A 86 12.76 -27.13 16.19
CA ILE A 86 11.46 -27.48 15.55
C ILE A 86 11.57 -27.82 14.05
N GLY A 87 12.77 -27.91 13.48
CA GLY A 87 12.94 -28.39 12.12
C GLY A 87 14.10 -27.74 11.36
N THR A 88 13.97 -27.77 10.03
CA THR A 88 15.04 -27.53 9.07
C THR A 88 15.68 -26.15 9.23
N GLU A 89 16.96 -26.16 9.56
CA GLU A 89 17.84 -25.00 9.59
C GLU A 89 17.77 -24.21 8.27
N LEU A 90 17.72 -22.88 8.35
CA LEU A 90 17.71 -22.04 7.14
C LEU A 90 18.95 -22.25 6.26
N SER A 91 20.04 -22.72 6.87
CA SER A 91 21.30 -23.04 6.18
C SER A 91 21.19 -24.12 5.10
N VAL A 92 20.09 -24.88 5.02
CA VAL A 92 19.89 -25.84 3.92
C VAL A 92 19.41 -25.19 2.62
N TYR A 93 18.91 -23.95 2.68
CA TYR A 93 18.48 -23.18 1.52
C TYR A 93 19.64 -22.36 0.97
N ASP A 94 19.61 -22.01 -0.31
CA ASP A 94 20.54 -21.02 -0.84
C ASP A 94 20.21 -19.62 -0.29
N GLU A 95 21.16 -18.68 -0.40
CA GLU A 95 20.99 -17.37 0.21
C GLU A 95 19.85 -16.54 -0.40
N LEU A 96 19.47 -16.80 -1.65
CA LEU A 96 18.33 -16.12 -2.27
C LEU A 96 17.03 -16.65 -1.67
N ASP A 97 16.89 -17.95 -1.55
CA ASP A 97 15.72 -18.62 -0.98
C ASP A 97 15.52 -18.26 0.50
N GLN A 98 16.60 -18.15 1.28
CA GLN A 98 16.53 -17.67 2.66
C GLN A 98 15.91 -16.26 2.73
N ARG A 99 16.42 -15.32 1.92
CA ARG A 99 15.89 -13.95 1.85
C ARG A 99 14.44 -13.93 1.34
N MET A 100 14.10 -14.77 0.36
CA MET A 100 12.74 -14.85 -0.17
C MET A 100 11.74 -15.43 0.83
N LEU A 101 12.16 -16.38 1.67
CA LEU A 101 11.35 -16.90 2.77
C LEU A 101 11.03 -15.81 3.80
N VAL A 102 12.03 -15.06 4.23
CA VAL A 102 11.86 -13.93 5.16
C VAL A 102 11.00 -12.82 4.56
N LYS A 103 11.26 -12.46 3.30
CA LYS A 103 10.45 -11.49 2.56
C LYS A 103 8.98 -11.92 2.49
N ALA A 104 8.71 -13.20 2.20
CA ALA A 104 7.36 -13.74 2.12
C ALA A 104 6.63 -13.64 3.47
N ALA A 105 7.31 -13.97 4.58
CA ALA A 105 6.78 -13.83 5.92
C ALA A 105 6.44 -12.36 6.24
N TRP A 106 7.38 -11.44 6.01
CA TRP A 106 7.19 -10.00 6.23
C TRP A 106 6.00 -9.46 5.43
N GLU A 107 5.98 -9.66 4.10
CA GLU A 107 4.92 -9.18 3.23
C GLU A 107 3.55 -9.79 3.58
N GLY A 108 3.55 -11.04 4.09
CA GLY A 108 2.39 -11.72 4.64
C GLY A 108 1.82 -10.98 5.84
N CYS A 109 2.65 -10.70 6.85
CA CYS A 109 2.27 -9.94 8.05
C CYS A 109 1.75 -8.54 7.68
N ALA A 110 2.47 -7.81 6.83
CA ALA A 110 2.07 -6.47 6.40
C ALA A 110 0.73 -6.47 5.64
N ARG A 111 0.43 -7.52 4.87
CA ARG A 111 -0.87 -7.66 4.20
C ARG A 111 -1.99 -7.98 5.20
N ALA A 112 -1.75 -8.91 6.13
CA ALA A 112 -2.72 -9.29 7.15
C ALA A 112 -3.06 -8.11 8.09
N LEU A 113 -2.07 -7.31 8.48
CA LEU A 113 -2.28 -6.11 9.28
C LEU A 113 -3.21 -5.12 8.57
N ARG A 114 -2.97 -4.83 7.28
CA ARG A 114 -3.85 -3.94 6.50
C ARG A 114 -5.29 -4.46 6.43
N ALA A 115 -5.46 -5.78 6.27
CA ALA A 115 -6.79 -6.39 6.28
C ALA A 115 -7.47 -6.28 7.66
N ALA A 116 -6.73 -6.50 8.75
CA ALA A 116 -7.26 -6.35 10.10
C ALA A 116 -7.66 -4.90 10.41
N LEU A 117 -6.85 -3.92 9.98
CA LEU A 117 -7.13 -2.50 10.15
C LEU A 117 -8.39 -2.05 9.40
N ALA A 118 -8.81 -2.75 8.34
CA ALA A 118 -10.08 -2.45 7.66
C ALA A 118 -11.31 -2.71 8.55
N SER A 119 -11.17 -3.52 9.60
CA SER A 119 -12.20 -3.78 10.60
C SER A 119 -12.03 -2.96 11.89
N ALA A 120 -11.01 -2.11 11.94
CA ALA A 120 -10.71 -1.32 13.13
C ALA A 120 -11.71 -0.15 13.30
N PRO A 121 -12.11 0.18 14.55
CA PRO A 121 -13.19 1.13 14.82
C PRO A 121 -12.76 2.61 14.85
N PHE A 122 -11.60 2.96 14.27
CA PHE A 122 -11.07 4.33 14.27
C PHE A 122 -11.12 4.98 12.89
#